data_AF-A0A7S0FR03-F1
#
_entry.id   AF-A0A7S0FR03-F1
#
_cell.length_a   1.000
_cell.length_b   1.000
_cell.length_c   1.000
_cell.angle_alpha   90.00
_cell.angle_beta   90.00
_cell.angle_gamma   90.00
#
_symmetry.space_group_name_H-M   'P 1'
#
loop_
_entity.id
_entity.type
_entity.pdbx_description
1 polymer ?
#
loop_
_entity_poly.entity_id
_entity_poly.type
_entity_poly.pdbx_seq_one_letter_code
_entity_poly.pdbx_strand_id
1 'polypeptide(L)'
;ANLEIREYDLTIGDNPSVSYGPPVQLSWQYSESQTRCLEEYESKKLMDRSRGRRSSRVENISWVKREALLKRQGFSQNDIEAKMKEVNKVKQGRSLTRALVITGRTEEALES
;
A
#
# COMPACT_ATOMS: atom_id res chain seq x y z
N ALA A 1 17.65 8.75 25.30
CA ALA A 1 18.16 7.60 24.50
C ALA A 1 18.21 8.01 23.02
N ASN A 2 19.02 7.36 22.16
CA ASN A 2 19.14 7.79 20.75
C ASN A 2 18.39 6.85 19.80
N LEU A 3 17.76 7.44 18.78
CA LEU A 3 17.04 6.74 17.71
C LEU A 3 17.78 6.87 16.38
N GLU A 4 17.89 5.76 15.67
CA GLU A 4 18.27 5.71 14.27
C GLU A 4 17.00 5.50 13.44
N ILE A 5 16.74 6.42 12.50
CA ILE A 5 15.53 6.39 11.68
C ILE A 5 15.93 6.07 10.24
N ARG A 6 15.29 5.07 9.65
CA ARG A 6 15.45 4.70 8.24
C ARG A 6 14.28 5.22 7.43
N GLU A 7 14.56 5.91 6.32
CA GLU A 7 13.55 6.40 5.40
C GLU A 7 13.60 5.56 4.12
N TYR A 8 12.49 4.90 3.79
CA TYR A 8 12.38 4.05 2.60
C TYR A 8 11.67 4.80 1.48
N ASP A 9 12.19 4.67 0.27
CA ASP A 9 11.56 5.24 -0.90
C ASP A 9 10.22 4.56 -1.23
N LEU A 10 9.35 5.26 -1.98
CA LEU A 10 8.13 4.65 -2.52
C LEU A 10 8.42 3.97 -3.84
N THR A 11 7.81 2.81 -4.07
CA THR A 11 7.89 2.08 -5.34
C THR A 11 6.54 1.48 -5.72
N ILE A 12 6.44 1.01 -6.96
CA ILE A 12 5.23 0.40 -7.48
C ILE A 12 5.00 -0.96 -6.82
N GLY A 13 3.79 -1.18 -6.32
CA GLY A 13 3.39 -2.38 -5.58
C GLY A 13 2.89 -3.52 -6.46
N ASP A 14 2.53 -4.63 -5.83
CA ASP A 14 1.85 -5.77 -6.46
C ASP A 14 0.55 -6.19 -5.74
N ASN A 15 0.17 -5.50 -4.67
CA ASN A 15 -1.01 -5.83 -3.86
C ASN A 15 -2.31 -5.71 -4.69
N PRO A 16 -3.04 -6.82 -4.93
CA PRO A 16 -4.26 -6.79 -5.73
C PRO A 16 -5.49 -6.30 -4.96
N SER A 17 -5.38 -6.02 -3.67
CA SER A 17 -6.48 -5.55 -2.81
C SER A 17 -6.82 -4.08 -3.00
N VAL A 18 -6.11 -3.37 -3.90
CA VAL A 18 -6.45 -1.98 -4.25
C VAL A 18 -7.77 -1.93 -5.01
N SER A 19 -8.66 -0.98 -4.70
CA SER A 19 -9.91 -0.83 -5.44
C SER A 19 -9.65 -0.39 -6.89
N TYR A 20 -8.84 0.66 -7.06
CA TYR A 20 -8.48 1.24 -8.36
C TYR A 20 -7.07 1.85 -8.34
N GLY A 21 -6.45 2.00 -9.51
CA GLY A 21 -5.12 2.61 -9.67
C GLY A 21 -3.95 1.74 -9.21
N PRO A 22 -2.70 2.20 -9.41
CA PRO A 22 -1.51 1.41 -9.12
C PRO A 22 -1.32 1.21 -7.60
N PRO A 23 -1.07 -0.01 -7.12
CA PRO A 23 -0.62 -0.21 -5.75
C PRO A 23 0.73 0.50 -5.53
N VAL A 24 0.93 0.99 -4.31
CA VAL A 24 2.21 1.57 -3.87
C VAL A 24 2.75 0.74 -2.71
N GLN A 25 4.06 0.65 -2.60
CA GLN A 25 4.74 -0.02 -1.51
C GLN A 25 6.03 0.74 -1.14
N LEU A 26 6.65 0.36 -0.03
CA LEU A 26 7.99 0.83 0.30
C LEU A 26 9.01 0.01 -0.49
N SER A 27 10.04 0.68 -0.99
CA SER A 27 11.23 0.07 -1.56
C SER A 27 12.07 -0.58 -0.47
N TRP A 28 12.95 -1.50 -0.86
CA TRP A 28 13.99 -2.03 0.03
C TRP A 28 15.15 -1.05 0.21
N GLN A 29 15.28 -0.07 -0.69
CA GLN A 29 16.27 0.98 -0.58
C GLN A 29 15.85 1.98 0.49
N TYR A 30 16.77 2.24 1.43
CA TYR A 30 16.58 3.23 2.48
C TYR A 30 17.74 4.20 2.51
N SER A 31 17.44 5.43 2.92
CA SER A 31 18.44 6.39 3.38
C SER A 31 18.49 6.37 4.90
N GLU A 32 19.69 6.42 5.45
CA GLU A 32 19.89 6.63 6.88
C GLU A 32 19.62 8.10 7.18
N SER A 33 18.60 8.36 7.98
CA SER A 33 18.34 9.72 8.45
C SER A 33 19.14 9.99 9.73
N GLN A 34 19.25 11.26 10.10
CA GLN A 34 20.01 11.70 11.27
C GLN A 34 19.55 11.00 12.56
N THR A 35 20.52 10.67 13.42
CA THR A 35 20.26 10.25 14.80
C THR A 35 19.44 11.31 15.52
N ARG A 36 18.32 10.92 16.13
CA ARG A 36 17.46 11.83 16.89
C ARG A 36 17.37 11.42 18.35
N CYS A 37 17.24 12.41 19.22
CA CYS A 37 16.91 12.18 20.62
C CYS A 37 15.51 11.58 20.71
N LEU A 38 15.36 10.48 21.47
CA LEU A 38 14.09 9.78 21.66
C LEU A 38 13.02 10.71 22.24
N GLU A 39 13.42 11.50 23.23
CA GLU A 39 12.56 12.39 23.99
C GLU A 39 12.00 13.49 23.06
N GLU A 40 12.84 14.09 22.21
CA GLU A 40 12.40 15.07 21.20
C GLU A 40 11.44 14.47 20.17
N TYR A 41 11.72 13.24 19.72
CA TYR A 41 10.88 12.54 18.76
C TYR A 41 9.48 12.26 19.34
N GLU A 42 9.40 11.71 20.56
CA GLU A 42 8.13 11.41 21.22
C GLU A 42 7.36 12.68 21.59
N SER A 43 8.02 13.74 22.07
CA SER A 43 7.38 15.04 22.32
C SER A 43 6.75 15.63 21.05
N LYS A 44 7.46 15.60 19.91
CA LYS A 44 6.92 16.08 18.63
C LYS A 44 5.73 15.23 18.16
N LYS A 45 5.81 13.91 18.33
CA LYS A 45 4.74 12.96 17.99
C LYS A 45 3.48 13.18 18.83
N LEU A 46 3.64 13.46 20.13
CA LEU A 46 2.53 13.83 21.02
C LEU A 46 1.90 15.16 20.59
N MET A 47 2.70 16.15 20.20
CA MET A 47 2.21 17.44 19.72
C MET A 47 1.44 17.33 18.39
N ASP A 48 1.86 16.44 17.49
CA ASP A 48 1.14 16.16 16.24
C ASP A 48 -0.20 15.44 16.48
N ARG A 49 -0.25 14.57 17.49
CA ARG A 49 -1.48 13.87 17.91
C ARG A 49 -2.47 14.82 18.59
N SER A 50 -2.00 15.70 19.48
CA SER A 50 -2.85 16.67 20.19
C SER A 50 -3.46 17.72 19.26
N ARG A 51 -2.79 18.03 18.14
CA ARG A 51 -3.30 18.91 17.07
C ARG A 51 -4.31 18.25 16.15
N GLY A 52 -4.72 17.00 16.40
CA GLY A 52 -5.63 16.24 15.53
C GLY A 52 -5.06 15.92 14.14
N ARG A 53 -3.79 16.27 13.87
CA ARG A 53 -3.12 16.07 12.58
C ARG A 53 -2.80 14.60 12.28
N ARG A 54 -2.77 13.76 13.30
CA ARG A 54 -2.80 12.30 13.16
C ARG A 54 -4.04 11.80 13.87
N SER A 55 -5.15 11.73 13.14
CA SER A 55 -6.16 10.73 13.49
C SER A 55 -5.42 9.39 13.57
N SER A 56 -5.67 8.58 14.60
CA SER A 56 -5.10 7.22 14.71
C SER A 56 -5.43 6.31 13.53
N ARG A 57 -6.24 6.80 12.59
CA ARG A 57 -6.61 6.17 11.34
C ARG A 57 -5.50 6.40 10.32
N VAL A 58 -4.99 5.29 9.78
CA VAL A 58 -4.21 5.30 8.54
C VAL A 58 -5.02 6.08 7.50
N GLU A 59 -4.52 7.23 7.05
CA GLU A 59 -5.18 7.98 6.00
C GLU A 59 -5.17 7.14 4.72
N ASN A 60 -6.37 6.82 4.23
CA ASN A 60 -6.50 6.19 2.93
C ASN A 60 -6.05 7.20 1.86
N ILE A 61 -4.92 6.92 1.23
CA ILE A 61 -4.42 7.70 0.11
C ILE A 61 -5.25 7.41 -1.14
N SER A 62 -5.80 8.47 -1.75
CA SER A 62 -6.54 8.35 -3.00
C SER A 62 -5.65 7.79 -4.12
N TRP A 63 -6.27 7.16 -5.12
CA TRP A 63 -5.53 6.62 -6.26
C TRP A 63 -4.77 7.71 -7.03
N VAL A 64 -5.35 8.90 -7.16
CA VAL A 64 -4.72 10.08 -7.77
C VAL A 64 -3.45 10.46 -7.01
N LYS A 65 -3.51 10.46 -5.67
CA LYS A 65 -2.35 10.74 -4.82
C LYS A 65 -1.28 9.65 -5.00
N ARG A 66 -1.66 8.38 -5.06
CA ARG A 66 -0.73 7.26 -5.32
C ARG A 66 -0.02 7.41 -6.67
N GLU A 67 -0.76 7.72 -7.72
CA GLU A 67 -0.18 7.95 -9.05
C GLU A 67 0.79 9.13 -9.05
N ALA A 68 0.42 10.24 -8.42
CA ALA A 68 1.29 11.41 -8.28
C ALA A 68 2.58 11.09 -7.49
N LEU A 69 2.48 10.26 -6.44
CA LEU A 69 3.65 9.79 -5.68
C LEU A 69 4.60 8.97 -6.55
N LEU A 70 4.08 8.05 -7.36
CA LEU A 70 4.88 7.22 -8.27
C LEU A 70 5.52 8.06 -9.37
N LYS A 71 4.78 8.99 -9.99
CA LYS A 71 5.33 9.91 -11.00
C LYS A 71 6.46 10.77 -10.44
N ARG A 72 6.32 11.24 -9.19
CA ARG A 72 7.38 11.99 -8.51
C ARG A 72 8.64 11.16 -8.28
N GLN A 73 8.50 9.85 -8.11
CA GLN A 73 9.63 8.94 -7.99
C GLN A 73 10.23 8.50 -9.34
N GLY A 74 9.73 9.05 -10.45
CA GLY A 74 10.27 8.82 -11.79
C GLY A 74 9.62 7.66 -12.55
N PHE A 75 8.56 7.05 -12.04
CA PHE A 75 7.81 6.03 -12.79
C PHE A 75 7.05 6.66 -13.95
N SER A 76 7.20 6.06 -15.13
CA SER A 76 6.47 6.50 -16.33
C SER A 76 5.00 6.07 -16.25
N GLN A 77 4.16 6.73 -17.06
CA GLN A 77 2.76 6.32 -17.20
C GLN A 77 2.65 4.85 -17.68
N ASN A 78 3.56 4.42 -18.56
CA ASN A 78 3.58 3.06 -19.07
C ASN A 78 3.89 2.03 -17.98
N ASP A 79 4.81 2.33 -17.06
CA ASP A 79 5.14 1.45 -15.93
C ASP A 79 3.92 1.26 -15.02
N ILE A 80 3.23 2.37 -14.76
CA ILE A 80 2.01 2.40 -13.95
C ILE A 80 0.93 1.53 -14.60
N GLU A 81 0.67 1.72 -15.89
CA GLU A 81 -0.34 0.96 -16.63
C GLU A 81 -0.02 -0.53 -16.74
N ALA A 82 1.24 -0.87 -17.01
CA ALA A 82 1.69 -2.25 -17.05
C ALA A 82 1.39 -2.95 -15.71
N LYS A 83 1.71 -2.30 -14.58
CA LYS A 83 1.46 -2.90 -13.27
C LYS A 83 -0.02 -3.00 -12.94
N MET A 84 -0.83 -2.02 -13.34
CA MET A 84 -2.28 -2.12 -13.18
C MET A 84 -2.86 -3.32 -13.94
N LYS A 85 -2.37 -3.60 -15.16
CA LYS A 85 -2.79 -4.77 -15.93
C LYS A 85 -2.46 -6.08 -15.21
N GLU A 86 -1.25 -6.20 -14.67
CA GLU A 86 -0.84 -7.37 -13.87
C GLU A 86 -1.74 -7.57 -12.65
N VAL A 87 -1.98 -6.50 -11.88
CA VAL A 87 -2.84 -6.54 -10.69
C VAL A 87 -4.27 -6.95 -11.06
N ASN A 88 -4.82 -6.41 -12.14
CA ASN A 88 -6.17 -6.74 -12.58
C ASN A 88 -6.28 -8.19 -13.03
N LYS A 89 -5.24 -8.76 -13.66
CA LYS A 89 -5.18 -10.18 -13.98
C LYS A 89 -5.29 -11.05 -12.72
N VAL A 90 -4.57 -10.69 -11.65
CA VAL A 90 -4.65 -11.38 -10.35
C VAL A 90 -6.05 -11.25 -9.73
N LYS A 91 -6.65 -10.05 -9.78
CA LYS A 91 -8.03 -9.83 -9.29
C LYS A 91 -9.05 -10.70 -10.02
N GLN A 92 -8.96 -10.76 -11.34
CA GLN A 92 -9.85 -11.59 -12.17
C GLN A 92 -9.67 -13.07 -11.82
N GLY A 93 -8.42 -13.55 -11.71
CA GLY A 93 -8.13 -14.91 -11.26
C GLY A 93 -8.79 -15.23 -9.91
N ARG A 94 -8.63 -14.36 -8.91
CA ARG A 94 -9.27 -14.54 -7.59
C ARG A 94 -10.80 -14.53 -7.65
N SER A 95 -11.39 -13.71 -8.51
CA SER A 95 -12.83 -13.67 -8.70
C SER A 95 -13.36 -14.97 -9.31
N LEU A 96 -12.66 -15.51 -10.29
CA LEU A 96 -12.99 -16.80 -10.91
C LEU A 96 -12.84 -17.95 -9.91
N THR A 97 -11.71 -18.03 -9.20
CA THR A 97 -11.51 -19.03 -8.14
C THR A 97 -12.62 -18.97 -7.10
N ARG A 98 -13.01 -17.78 -6.66
CA ARG A 98 -14.11 -17.61 -5.70
C ARG A 98 -15.44 -18.12 -6.25
N ALA A 99 -15.75 -17.85 -7.53
CA ALA A 99 -16.96 -18.35 -8.17
C ALA A 99 -16.96 -19.89 -8.28
N LEU A 100 -15.84 -20.48 -8.72
CA LEU A 100 -15.70 -21.93 -8.84
C LEU A 100 -15.86 -22.66 -7.50
N VAL A 101 -15.30 -22.11 -6.42
CA VAL A 101 -15.46 -22.68 -5.07
C VAL A 101 -16.93 -22.68 -4.64
N ILE A 102 -17.71 -21.66 -5.01
CA ILE A 102 -19.14 -21.61 -4.71
C ILE A 102 -19.88 -22.68 -5.52
N THR A 103 -19.60 -22.80 -6.82
CA THR A 103 -20.22 -23.80 -7.69
C THR A 103 -19.91 -25.24 -7.25
N GLY A 104 -18.66 -25.55 -6.93
CA GLY A 104 -18.30 -26.89 -6.45
C GLY A 104 -19.03 -27.28 -5.16
N ARG A 105 -19.15 -26.35 -4.20
CA ARG A 105 -19.94 -26.59 -2.97
C ARG A 105 -21.42 -26.85 -3.25
N THR A 106 -21.99 -26.19 -4.26
CA THR A 106 -23.38 -26.43 -4.64
C THR A 106 -23.57 -27.78 -5.33
N GLU A 107 -22.60 -28.22 -6.13
CA GLU A 107 -22.62 -29.54 -6.77
C GLU A 107 -22.51 -30.66 -5.72
N GLU A 108 -21.54 -30.56 -4.80
CA GLU A 108 -21.37 -31.52 -3.69
C GLU A 108 -22.64 -31.67 -2.82
N ALA A 109 -23.33 -30.56 -2.55
CA ALA A 109 -24.58 -30.56 -1.78
C ALA A 109 -25.77 -31.15 -2.54
N LEU A 110 -25.75 -31.13 -3.88
CA LEU A 110 -26.80 -31.72 -4.72
C LEU A 110 -26.63 -33.24 -4.87
N GLU A 111 -25.39 -33.73 -4.75
CA GLU A 111 -25.03 -35.14 -4.86
C GLU A 111 -25.19 -35.93 -3.53
N SER A 112 -25.44 -35.25 -2.41
CA SER A 112 -25.64 -35.83 -1.07
C SER A 112 -27.11 -36.04 -0.71
#